data_AF-T1H3L4-F1
#
_entry.id   AF-T1H3L4-F1
#
_cell.length_a   1.000
_cell.length_b   1.000
_cell.length_c   1.000
_cell.angle_alpha   90.00
_cell.angle_beta   90.00
_cell.angle_gamma   90.00
#
_symmetry.space_group_name_H-M   'P 1'
#
loop_
_entity.id
_entity.type
_entity.pdbx_description
1 polymer ?
#
loop_
_entity_poly.entity_id
_entity_poly.type
_entity_poly.pdbx_seq_one_letter_code
_entity_poly.pdbx_strand_id
1 'polypeptide(L)'
;MLGTFAVLFCVFVPSLYAKPTESPNTSTRYLEDILSYSNRNVDPCENFYEYACGNWKPSSFDSKKERNSLLMSSLNHVIKTINDFLVGNNADLDDVYPYQLGELRKYYKVCMKATAETPKKSDKYLNLLGEIGGFPALDPNWKPDDFDWVAMASHLNVYGCNNLLTEVVYPMFPFPFSFQKMELGFYVALNTRTFQNLSDIAYQVNSEEMLKILRLYGVDDEKSQIIIKDILQFIKRIMKFNIAMSEFYYADNFQEFIDDTKFESLDEVTKVF
;
A
#
# COMPACT_ATOMS: atom_id res chain seq x y z
N MET A 1 22.19 32.63 -35.51
CA MET A 1 21.84 31.40 -36.25
C MET A 1 21.62 30.18 -35.36
N LEU A 2 22.17 30.11 -34.13
CA LEU A 2 21.89 29.01 -33.19
C LEU A 2 20.54 29.13 -32.46
N GLY A 3 20.00 30.34 -32.27
CA GLY A 3 18.71 30.55 -31.60
C GLY A 3 17.48 30.10 -32.39
N THR A 4 17.55 30.08 -33.73
CA THR A 4 16.44 29.64 -34.59
C THR A 4 16.30 28.12 -34.66
N PHE A 5 17.37 27.36 -34.40
CA PHE A 5 17.34 25.89 -34.36
C PHE A 5 16.67 25.35 -33.08
N ALA A 6 16.81 26.04 -31.95
CA ALA A 6 16.19 25.63 -30.69
C ALA A 6 14.66 25.78 -30.71
N VAL A 7 14.14 26.82 -31.37
CA VAL A 7 12.68 27.05 -31.50
C VAL A 7 12.03 25.99 -32.39
N LEU A 8 12.72 25.52 -33.44
CA LEU A 8 12.25 24.43 -34.30
C LEU A 8 12.13 23.10 -33.53
N PHE A 9 13.08 22.79 -32.63
CA PHE A 9 13.03 21.57 -31.82
C PHE A 9 11.95 21.63 -30.73
N CYS A 10 11.77 22.78 -30.05
CA CYS A 10 10.78 22.91 -28.98
C CYS A 10 9.33 23.01 -29.48
N VAL A 11 9.09 23.52 -30.70
CA VAL A 11 7.71 23.69 -31.21
C VAL A 11 7.25 22.49 -32.05
N PHE A 12 8.15 21.85 -32.81
CA PHE A 12 7.77 20.79 -33.75
C PHE A 12 7.99 19.36 -33.24
N VAL A 13 8.85 19.12 -32.25
CA VAL A 13 9.04 17.76 -31.70
C VAL A 13 7.86 17.30 -30.83
N PRO A 14 7.20 18.16 -30.02
CA PRO A 14 5.98 17.75 -29.31
C PRO A 14 4.80 17.40 -30.24
N SER A 15 4.79 17.95 -31.46
CA SER A 15 3.79 17.63 -32.49
C SER A 15 4.14 16.40 -33.33
N LEU A 16 5.35 15.85 -33.17
CA LEU A 16 5.78 14.56 -33.75
C LEU A 16 5.64 13.39 -32.77
N TYR A 17 5.34 13.65 -31.50
CA TYR A 17 4.80 12.60 -30.63
C TYR A 17 3.39 12.30 -31.10
N ALA A 18 3.29 11.19 -31.83
CA ALA A 18 2.05 10.58 -32.27
C ALA A 18 0.96 10.78 -31.21
N LYS A 19 -0.06 11.58 -31.53
CA LYS A 19 -1.38 11.37 -30.95
C LYS A 19 -1.65 9.88 -31.18
N PRO A 20 -1.92 9.08 -30.14
CA PRO A 20 -2.42 7.73 -30.36
C PRO A 20 -3.58 7.89 -31.34
N THR A 21 -3.48 7.28 -32.51
CA THR A 21 -4.63 7.16 -33.39
C THR A 21 -5.65 6.40 -32.55
N GLU A 22 -6.66 7.10 -32.02
CA GLU A 22 -7.83 6.45 -31.46
C GLU A 22 -8.29 5.47 -32.53
N SER A 23 -8.20 4.18 -32.22
CA SER A 23 -8.73 3.16 -33.12
C SER A 23 -10.20 3.53 -33.33
N PRO A 24 -10.71 3.57 -34.58
CA PRO A 24 -12.09 3.93 -34.90
C PRO A 24 -13.15 3.12 -34.12
N ASN A 25 -12.74 2.01 -33.51
CA ASN A 25 -13.58 1.06 -32.80
C ASN A 25 -13.62 1.27 -31.28
N THR A 26 -12.79 2.16 -30.72
CA THR A 26 -12.65 2.25 -29.25
C THR A 26 -13.84 2.98 -28.64
N SER A 27 -14.25 4.11 -29.22
CA SER A 27 -15.45 4.86 -28.81
C SER A 27 -16.73 4.05 -28.96
N THR A 28 -16.84 3.26 -30.04
CA THR A 28 -17.98 2.35 -30.28
C THR A 28 -18.07 1.28 -29.19
N ARG A 29 -16.95 0.67 -28.84
CA ARG A 29 -16.89 -0.36 -27.79
C ARG A 29 -17.28 0.18 -26.42
N TYR A 30 -16.80 1.38 -26.05
CA TYR A 30 -17.20 2.01 -24.79
C TYR A 30 -18.70 2.30 -24.74
N LEU A 31 -19.29 2.76 -25.84
CA LEU A 31 -20.72 2.98 -25.94
C LEU A 31 -21.52 1.67 -25.83
N GLU A 32 -21.04 0.60 -26.47
CA GLU A 32 -21.64 -0.73 -26.35
C GLU A 32 -21.60 -1.25 -24.91
N ASP A 33 -20.47 -1.10 -24.21
CA ASP A 33 -20.32 -1.49 -22.81
C ASP A 33 -21.28 -0.70 -21.90
N ILE A 34 -21.33 0.64 -22.04
CA ILE A 34 -22.24 1.51 -21.27
C ILE A 34 -23.70 1.10 -21.49
N LEU A 35 -24.10 0.87 -22.74
CA LEU A 35 -25.46 0.46 -23.07
C LEU A 35 -25.79 -0.93 -22.52
N SER A 36 -24.82 -1.84 -22.50
CA SER A 36 -24.99 -3.20 -21.97
C SER A 36 -25.23 -3.23 -20.45
N TYR A 37 -24.67 -2.27 -19.71
CA TYR A 37 -24.82 -2.17 -18.25
C TYR A 37 -26.09 -1.41 -17.83
N SER A 38 -26.59 -0.53 -18.69
CA SER A 38 -27.76 0.31 -18.42
C SER A 38 -29.08 -0.45 -18.43
N ASN A 39 -29.93 -0.24 -17.42
CA ASN A 39 -31.33 -0.67 -17.38
C ASN A 39 -32.27 0.49 -17.76
N ARG A 40 -32.57 0.61 -19.05
CA ARG A 40 -33.40 1.69 -19.60
C ARG A 40 -34.90 1.63 -19.23
N ASN A 41 -35.31 0.65 -18.44
CA ASN A 41 -36.68 0.54 -17.94
C ASN A 41 -36.90 1.31 -16.62
N VAL A 42 -35.84 1.87 -16.03
CA VAL A 42 -35.91 2.65 -14.80
C VAL A 42 -35.66 4.12 -15.11
N ASP A 43 -36.42 5.02 -14.47
CA ASP A 43 -36.19 6.46 -14.63
C ASP A 43 -34.88 6.86 -13.93
N PRO A 44 -33.91 7.48 -14.63
CA PRO A 44 -32.67 7.95 -14.01
C PRO A 44 -32.89 8.98 -12.89
N CYS A 45 -33.99 9.74 -12.91
CA CYS A 45 -34.32 10.71 -11.87
C CYS A 45 -34.79 10.04 -10.57
N GLU A 46 -35.33 8.82 -10.67
CA GLU A 46 -35.85 8.06 -9.52
C GLU A 46 -34.77 7.14 -8.93
N ASN A 47 -34.00 6.45 -9.79
CA ASN A 47 -32.90 5.60 -9.34
C ASN A 47 -31.80 5.52 -10.40
N PHE A 48 -30.91 6.52 -10.39
CA PHE A 48 -29.80 6.61 -11.35
C PHE A 48 -28.87 5.40 -11.31
N TYR A 49 -28.66 4.80 -10.13
CA TYR A 49 -27.79 3.62 -10.00
C TYR A 49 -28.36 2.43 -10.77
N GLU A 50 -29.66 2.15 -10.60
CA GLU A 50 -30.33 1.08 -11.33
C GLU A 50 -30.43 1.39 -12.83
N TYR A 51 -30.72 2.64 -13.22
CA TYR A 51 -30.69 3.02 -14.63
C TYR A 51 -29.33 2.80 -15.28
N ALA A 52 -28.24 3.19 -14.61
CA ALA A 52 -26.89 3.12 -15.16
C ALA A 52 -26.28 1.71 -15.07
N CYS A 53 -26.59 0.95 -14.02
CA CYS A 53 -25.91 -0.32 -13.68
C CYS A 53 -26.85 -1.53 -13.51
N GLY A 54 -28.16 -1.38 -13.67
CA GLY A 54 -29.15 -2.41 -13.33
C GLY A 54 -29.06 -3.70 -14.18
N ASN A 55 -28.47 -3.61 -15.37
CA ASN A 55 -28.18 -4.77 -16.22
C ASN A 55 -26.75 -5.30 -16.05
N TRP A 56 -25.90 -4.61 -15.29
CA TRP A 56 -24.56 -5.08 -15.00
C TRP A 56 -24.62 -6.30 -14.10
N LYS A 57 -24.25 -7.46 -14.65
CA LYS A 57 -24.05 -8.68 -13.86
C LYS A 57 -22.56 -8.80 -13.57
N PRO A 58 -22.12 -8.77 -12.30
CA PRO A 58 -20.78 -9.19 -11.99
C PRO A 58 -20.64 -10.63 -12.50
N SER A 59 -19.74 -10.84 -13.45
CA SER A 59 -19.43 -12.18 -13.95
C SER A 59 -19.21 -13.10 -12.76
N SER A 60 -19.89 -14.24 -12.73
CA SER A 60 -19.80 -15.25 -11.67
C SER A 60 -18.38 -15.81 -11.59
N PHE A 61 -17.48 -15.07 -10.95
CA PHE A 61 -16.18 -15.55 -10.50
C PHE A 61 -16.26 -15.68 -8.99
N ASP A 62 -16.06 -16.92 -8.59
CA ASP A 62 -16.30 -17.43 -7.27
C ASP A 62 -15.42 -16.76 -6.21
N SER A 63 -15.96 -16.72 -4.99
CA SER A 63 -15.33 -16.35 -3.73
C SER A 63 -15.02 -14.86 -3.51
N LYS A 64 -15.76 -14.25 -2.58
CA LYS A 64 -15.35 -13.40 -1.42
C LYS A 64 -14.18 -12.39 -1.49
N LYS A 65 -13.39 -12.28 -2.56
CA LYS A 65 -12.13 -11.51 -2.62
C LYS A 65 -12.18 -10.29 -3.53
N GLU A 66 -13.12 -10.17 -4.47
CA GLU A 66 -13.02 -9.12 -5.50
C GLU A 66 -14.36 -8.41 -5.72
N ARG A 67 -14.61 -7.35 -4.95
CA ARG A 67 -15.89 -6.61 -4.97
C ARG A 67 -16.05 -5.61 -6.13
N ASN A 68 -15.10 -5.47 -7.05
CA ASN A 68 -15.16 -4.48 -8.14
C ASN A 68 -14.80 -5.09 -9.51
N SER A 69 -15.78 -5.61 -10.26
CA SER A 69 -15.53 -6.44 -11.45
C SER A 69 -15.11 -5.70 -12.73
N LEU A 70 -15.39 -4.41 -12.88
CA LEU A 70 -15.01 -3.65 -14.10
C LEU A 70 -13.52 -3.27 -14.11
N LEU A 71 -12.99 -2.83 -12.97
CA LEU A 71 -11.55 -2.58 -12.83
C LEU A 71 -10.77 -3.90 -12.95
N MET A 72 -11.32 -4.98 -12.36
CA MET A 72 -10.64 -6.27 -12.30
C MET A 72 -10.53 -6.97 -13.67
N SER A 73 -11.51 -6.82 -14.57
CA SER A 73 -11.43 -7.39 -15.92
C SER A 73 -10.30 -6.76 -16.75
N SER A 74 -10.14 -5.43 -16.66
CA SER A 74 -9.03 -4.71 -17.28
C SER A 74 -7.68 -5.10 -16.67
N LEU A 75 -7.61 -5.24 -15.34
CA LEU A 75 -6.43 -5.71 -14.63
C LEU A 75 -6.06 -7.14 -15.02
N ASN A 76 -7.03 -8.04 -15.19
CA ASN A 76 -6.78 -9.41 -15.63
C ASN A 76 -6.16 -9.47 -17.02
N HIS A 77 -6.60 -8.61 -17.94
CA HIS A 77 -5.95 -8.50 -19.25
C HIS A 77 -4.50 -8.01 -19.13
N VAL A 78 -4.25 -7.00 -18.31
CA VAL A 78 -2.90 -6.48 -18.06
C VAL A 78 -2.01 -7.55 -17.42
N ILE A 79 -2.49 -8.22 -16.37
CA ILE A 79 -1.78 -9.30 -15.67
C ILE A 79 -1.45 -10.44 -16.64
N LYS A 80 -2.41 -10.86 -17.46
CA LYS A 80 -2.18 -11.88 -18.49
C LYS A 80 -1.12 -11.43 -19.50
N THR A 81 -1.21 -10.19 -19.98
CA THR A 81 -0.23 -9.63 -20.92
C THR A 81 1.18 -9.61 -20.32
N ILE A 82 1.30 -9.20 -19.06
CA ILE A 82 2.57 -9.20 -18.32
C ILE A 82 3.09 -10.62 -18.15
N ASN A 83 2.24 -11.58 -17.77
CA ASN A 83 2.62 -12.99 -17.66
C ASN A 83 3.16 -13.53 -18.99
N ASP A 84 2.40 -13.32 -20.08
CA ASP A 84 2.76 -13.82 -21.41
C ASP A 84 4.07 -13.19 -21.89
N PHE A 85 4.30 -11.91 -21.57
CA PHE A 85 5.56 -11.22 -21.82
C PHE A 85 6.75 -11.78 -21.01
N LEU A 86 6.55 -12.08 -19.72
CA LEU A 86 7.62 -12.55 -18.83
C LEU A 86 7.97 -14.03 -19.04
N VAL A 87 7.00 -14.84 -19.48
CA VAL A 87 7.19 -16.27 -19.77
C VAL A 87 7.56 -16.50 -21.25
N GLY A 88 7.13 -15.63 -22.15
CA GLY A 88 7.36 -15.71 -23.58
C GLY A 88 8.81 -15.44 -24.00
N ASN A 89 9.14 -15.88 -25.21
CA ASN A 89 10.43 -15.61 -25.84
C ASN A 89 10.34 -14.29 -26.62
N ASN A 90 11.09 -13.28 -26.17
CA ASN A 90 11.11 -11.94 -26.79
C ASN A 90 12.54 -11.59 -27.20
N ALA A 91 13.08 -12.33 -28.18
CA ALA A 91 14.49 -12.26 -28.57
C ALA A 91 14.98 -10.83 -28.83
N ASP A 92 14.21 -10.03 -29.58
CA ASP A 92 14.58 -8.64 -29.91
C ASP A 92 14.75 -7.77 -28.66
N LEU A 93 13.91 -7.95 -27.64
CA LEU A 93 13.99 -7.19 -26.39
C LEU A 93 15.03 -7.78 -25.43
N ASP A 94 15.24 -9.09 -25.48
CA ASP A 94 16.25 -9.80 -24.70
C ASP A 94 17.66 -9.37 -25.10
N ASP A 95 17.87 -9.05 -26.37
CA ASP A 95 19.14 -8.50 -26.86
C ASP A 95 19.36 -7.04 -26.44
N VAL A 96 18.28 -6.24 -26.35
CA VAL A 96 18.36 -4.80 -26.01
C VAL A 96 18.45 -4.58 -24.50
N TYR A 97 17.74 -5.38 -23.68
CA TYR A 97 17.67 -5.24 -22.23
C TYR A 97 17.98 -6.56 -21.47
N PRO A 98 19.15 -7.19 -21.71
CA PRO A 98 19.43 -8.54 -21.20
C PRO A 98 19.46 -8.61 -19.68
N TYR A 99 19.98 -7.57 -19.01
CA TYR A 99 20.06 -7.53 -17.55
C TYR A 99 18.70 -7.28 -16.90
N GLN A 100 18.00 -6.22 -17.31
CA GLN A 100 16.73 -5.80 -16.70
C GLN A 100 15.65 -6.87 -16.89
N LEU A 101 15.49 -7.40 -18.11
CA LEU A 101 14.54 -8.47 -18.38
C LEU A 101 14.96 -9.78 -17.74
N GLY A 102 16.27 -10.08 -17.71
CA GLY A 102 16.81 -11.23 -17.01
C GLY A 102 16.46 -11.25 -15.53
N GLU A 103 16.70 -10.15 -14.81
CA GLU A 103 16.38 -10.01 -13.39
C GLU A 103 14.87 -10.01 -13.13
N LEU A 104 14.09 -9.30 -13.94
CA LEU A 104 12.63 -9.26 -13.81
C LEU A 104 12.02 -10.67 -14.00
N ARG A 105 12.49 -11.44 -14.98
CA ARG A 105 12.03 -12.82 -15.20
C ARG A 105 12.47 -13.77 -14.09
N LYS A 106 13.67 -13.60 -13.53
CA LYS A 106 14.11 -14.37 -12.35
C LYS A 106 13.19 -14.10 -11.16
N TYR A 107 12.94 -12.83 -10.85
CA TYR A 107 12.04 -12.42 -9.78
C TYR A 107 10.63 -12.99 -10.00
N TYR A 108 10.09 -12.85 -11.20
CA TYR A 108 8.78 -13.40 -11.58
C TYR A 108 8.70 -14.91 -11.37
N LYS A 109 9.70 -15.68 -11.82
CA LYS A 109 9.75 -17.14 -11.65
C LYS A 109 9.78 -17.56 -10.17
N VAL A 110 10.48 -16.80 -9.32
CA VAL A 110 10.48 -17.05 -7.87
C VAL A 110 9.09 -16.77 -7.29
N CYS A 111 8.48 -15.64 -7.64
CA CYS A 111 7.13 -15.27 -7.20
C CYS A 111 6.08 -16.33 -7.60
N MET A 112 6.12 -16.84 -8.83
CA MET A 112 5.15 -17.83 -9.31
C MET A 112 5.31 -19.21 -8.67
N LYS A 113 6.51 -19.54 -8.19
CA LYS A 113 6.77 -20.78 -7.44
C LYS A 113 6.48 -20.65 -5.95
N ALA A 114 6.38 -19.42 -5.44
CA ALA A 114 5.98 -19.20 -4.07
C ALA A 114 4.54 -19.70 -3.91
N THR A 115 4.36 -20.76 -3.14
CA THR A 115 3.02 -21.16 -2.71
C THR A 115 2.53 -20.12 -1.71
N ALA A 116 1.23 -19.80 -1.73
CA ALA A 116 0.58 -18.97 -0.71
C ALA A 116 0.50 -19.70 0.65
N GLU A 117 1.54 -20.46 0.99
CA GLU A 117 1.63 -21.22 2.22
C GLU A 117 1.90 -20.29 3.40
N THR A 118 1.50 -20.80 4.56
CA THR A 118 1.71 -20.23 5.88
C THR A 118 3.13 -19.67 6.04
N PRO A 119 3.29 -18.52 6.69
CA PRO A 119 4.60 -17.92 6.96
C PRO A 119 5.60 -18.96 7.50
N LYS A 120 6.83 -18.92 7.00
CA LYS A 120 7.92 -19.82 7.43
C LYS A 120 8.95 -19.00 8.20
N LYS A 121 9.55 -19.62 9.24
CA LYS A 121 10.70 -19.02 9.93
C LYS A 121 11.79 -18.72 8.90
N SER A 122 12.44 -17.58 9.05
CA SER A 122 13.57 -17.19 8.21
C SER A 122 14.58 -16.44 9.06
N ASP A 123 15.80 -16.97 9.12
CA ASP A 123 16.92 -16.33 9.83
C ASP A 123 17.24 -14.96 9.24
N LYS A 124 16.94 -14.74 7.95
CA LYS A 124 17.09 -13.42 7.32
C LYS A 124 16.18 -12.37 7.97
N TYR A 125 14.94 -12.74 8.34
CA TYR A 125 14.05 -11.82 9.04
C TYR A 125 14.51 -11.57 10.47
N LEU A 126 15.05 -12.59 11.15
CA LEU A 126 15.61 -12.42 12.49
C LEU A 126 16.85 -11.51 12.50
N ASN A 127 17.75 -11.66 11.52
CA ASN A 127 18.92 -10.80 11.37
C ASN A 127 18.49 -9.34 11.09
N LEU A 128 17.53 -9.15 10.18
CA LEU A 128 16.97 -7.84 9.90
C LEU A 128 16.33 -7.20 11.14
N LEU A 129 15.56 -7.97 11.92
CA LEU A 129 15.01 -7.49 13.19
C LEU A 129 16.12 -7.02 14.14
N GLY A 130 17.23 -7.76 14.22
CA GLY A 130 18.41 -7.35 15.00
C GLY A 130 19.03 -6.03 14.52
N GLU A 131 19.08 -5.79 13.21
CA GLU A 131 19.62 -4.54 12.62
C GLU A 131 18.77 -3.29 12.91
N ILE A 132 17.48 -3.47 13.24
CA ILE A 132 16.56 -2.38 13.57
C ILE A 132 16.26 -2.26 15.07
N GLY A 133 17.05 -2.89 15.94
CA GLY A 133 16.89 -2.78 17.40
C GLY A 133 16.22 -3.97 18.06
N GLY A 134 15.94 -5.04 17.33
CA GLY A 134 15.45 -6.32 17.85
C GLY A 134 13.94 -6.35 18.08
N PHE A 135 13.47 -7.50 18.58
CA PHE A 135 12.07 -7.66 19.01
C PHE A 135 12.04 -8.29 20.42
N PRO A 136 11.61 -7.56 21.46
CA PRO A 136 11.69 -7.98 22.87
C PRO A 136 11.02 -9.33 23.15
N ALA A 137 10.03 -9.71 22.34
CA ALA A 137 9.34 -10.98 22.48
C ALA A 137 10.26 -12.18 22.24
N LEU A 138 11.29 -12.02 21.41
CA LEU A 138 12.18 -13.08 20.91
C LEU A 138 13.56 -13.06 21.56
N ASP A 139 13.95 -11.97 22.22
CA ASP A 139 15.24 -11.85 22.90
C ASP A 139 15.06 -11.46 24.38
N PRO A 140 15.30 -12.39 25.32
CA PRO A 140 15.20 -12.12 26.75
C PRO A 140 16.31 -11.19 27.27
N ASN A 141 17.37 -10.96 26.51
CA ASN A 141 18.43 -10.02 26.85
C ASN A 141 18.21 -8.62 26.25
N TRP A 142 17.10 -8.43 25.54
CA TRP A 142 16.74 -7.13 24.98
C TRP A 142 16.51 -6.11 26.11
N LYS A 143 17.06 -4.91 25.95
CA LYS A 143 16.98 -3.85 26.95
C LYS A 143 16.25 -2.63 26.38
N PRO A 144 15.23 -2.12 27.07
CA PRO A 144 14.54 -0.89 26.65
C PRO A 144 15.49 0.31 26.51
N ASP A 145 16.47 0.44 27.42
CA ASP A 145 17.39 1.58 27.45
C ASP A 145 18.31 1.65 26.21
N ASP A 146 18.51 0.53 25.52
CA ASP A 146 19.34 0.45 24.32
C ASP A 146 18.51 0.67 23.02
N PHE A 147 17.20 0.83 23.13
CA PHE A 147 16.28 0.92 21.99
C PHE A 147 16.06 2.36 21.53
N ASP A 148 16.42 2.63 20.28
CA ASP A 148 16.13 3.88 19.59
C ASP A 148 15.02 3.66 18.55
N TRP A 149 13.78 4.01 18.92
CA TRP A 149 12.63 3.85 18.04
C TRP A 149 12.69 4.74 16.80
N VAL A 150 13.36 5.90 16.86
CA VAL A 150 13.50 6.82 15.72
C VAL A 150 14.46 6.22 14.70
N ALA A 151 15.58 5.67 15.16
CA ALA A 151 16.52 4.96 14.31
C ALA A 151 15.86 3.71 13.68
N MET A 152 15.12 2.93 14.46
CA MET A 152 14.34 1.79 13.96
C MET A 152 13.37 2.24 12.85
N ALA A 153 12.51 3.23 13.13
CA ALA A 153 11.49 3.70 12.19
C ALA A 153 12.11 4.27 10.90
N SER A 154 13.19 5.03 11.02
CA SER A 154 13.93 5.57 9.87
C SER A 154 14.53 4.45 9.01
N HIS A 155 15.09 3.41 9.63
CA HIS A 155 15.64 2.26 8.91
C HIS A 155 14.52 1.43 8.24
N LEU A 156 13.34 1.31 8.87
CA LEU A 156 12.18 0.62 8.28
C LEU A 156 11.71 1.24 6.96
N ASN A 157 11.91 2.54 6.74
CA ASN A 157 11.59 3.18 5.45
C ASN A 157 12.40 2.61 4.28
N VAL A 158 13.64 2.14 4.53
CA VAL A 158 14.49 1.50 3.49
C VAL A 158 13.84 0.22 2.96
N TYR A 159 13.07 -0.47 3.80
CA TYR A 159 12.37 -1.71 3.46
C TYR A 159 10.95 -1.46 2.91
N GLY A 160 10.53 -0.19 2.79
CA GLY A 160 9.18 0.17 2.36
C GLY A 160 8.10 -0.22 3.36
N CYS A 161 8.44 -0.38 4.64
CA CYS A 161 7.49 -0.71 5.69
C CYS A 161 6.80 0.58 6.19
N ASN A 162 5.47 0.60 6.11
CA ASN A 162 4.67 1.65 6.75
C ASN A 162 4.94 1.65 8.26
N ASN A 163 5.32 2.81 8.78
CA ASN A 163 5.68 2.97 10.19
C ASN A 163 5.29 4.39 10.66
N LEU A 164 5.72 4.74 11.88
CA LEU A 164 5.36 6.00 12.55
C LEU A 164 6.01 7.23 11.91
N LEU A 165 7.12 7.06 11.19
CA LEU A 165 7.88 8.09 10.50
C LEU A 165 7.98 7.73 9.01
N THR A 166 6.85 7.69 8.31
CA THR A 166 6.86 7.42 6.86
C THR A 166 7.12 8.72 6.10
N GLU A 167 8.29 8.83 5.47
CA GLU A 167 8.70 9.99 4.66
C GLU A 167 8.44 9.75 3.18
N VAL A 168 7.91 10.77 2.48
CA VAL A 168 7.79 10.74 1.02
C VAL A 168 8.38 11.98 0.40
N VAL A 169 9.24 11.76 -0.59
CA VAL A 169 9.87 12.79 -1.40
C VAL A 169 9.07 12.97 -2.69
N TYR A 170 8.61 14.18 -2.96
CA TYR A 170 7.87 14.49 -4.17
C TYR A 170 8.81 14.73 -5.35
N PRO A 171 8.50 14.22 -6.55
CA PRO A 171 9.33 14.35 -7.75
C PRO A 171 9.20 15.74 -8.40
N MET A 172 9.19 16.80 -7.60
CA MET A 172 9.10 18.20 -8.05
C MET A 172 10.28 18.96 -7.45
N PHE A 173 11.24 19.38 -8.27
CA PHE A 173 12.38 20.18 -7.80
C PHE A 173 11.89 21.37 -6.93
N PRO A 174 12.42 21.59 -5.71
CA PRO A 174 13.67 21.05 -5.14
C PRO A 174 13.54 19.71 -4.38
N PHE A 175 12.57 18.89 -4.74
CA PHE A 175 12.23 17.61 -4.13
C PHE A 175 11.78 17.77 -2.67
N PRO A 176 10.69 18.51 -2.42
CA PRO A 176 10.17 18.64 -1.07
C PRO A 176 9.79 17.26 -0.55
N PHE A 177 9.93 17.07 0.75
CA PHE A 177 9.47 15.87 1.44
C PHE A 177 8.31 16.21 2.37
N SER A 178 7.50 15.22 2.70
CA SER A 178 6.50 15.31 3.74
C SER A 178 6.43 14.00 4.53
N PHE A 179 5.97 14.11 5.77
CA PHE A 179 5.56 12.93 6.53
C PHE A 179 4.16 12.53 6.07
N GLN A 180 4.03 11.27 5.65
CA GLN A 180 2.74 10.71 5.29
C GLN A 180 1.92 10.40 6.53
N LYS A 181 0.60 10.39 6.33
CA LYS A 181 -0.34 9.88 7.32
C LYS A 181 0.05 8.45 7.70
N MET A 182 0.13 8.17 9.00
CA MET A 182 0.46 6.83 9.48
C MET A 182 -0.65 5.85 9.09
N GLU A 183 -0.31 4.85 8.27
CA GLU A 183 -1.16 3.68 8.02
C GLU A 183 -0.75 2.56 8.97
N LEU A 184 -1.40 2.51 10.14
CA LEU A 184 -1.07 1.55 11.19
C LEU A 184 -1.95 0.30 11.09
N GLY A 185 -1.39 -0.86 11.36
CA GLY A 185 -2.04 -2.16 11.25
C GLY A 185 -1.01 -3.24 11.00
N PHE A 186 -1.40 -4.52 11.09
CA PHE A 186 -0.50 -5.63 10.84
C PHE A 186 -0.78 -6.29 9.49
N TYR A 187 -1.95 -6.90 9.35
CA TYR A 187 -2.44 -7.52 8.13
C TYR A 187 -3.46 -6.64 7.40
N VAL A 188 -4.27 -5.90 8.16
CA VAL A 188 -5.18 -4.88 7.62
C VAL A 188 -4.91 -3.53 8.28
N ALA A 189 -4.90 -2.48 7.47
CA ALA A 189 -4.80 -1.12 7.97
C ALA A 189 -5.99 -0.80 8.88
N LEU A 190 -5.70 -0.17 10.01
CA LEU A 190 -6.65 0.24 11.00
C LEU A 190 -7.13 1.66 10.68
N ASN A 191 -8.44 1.83 10.65
CA ASN A 191 -9.09 3.14 10.59
C ASN A 191 -9.74 3.44 11.94
N THR A 192 -9.73 4.69 12.35
CA THR A 192 -10.32 5.14 13.62
C THR A 192 -11.82 4.90 13.73
N ARG A 193 -12.52 4.82 12.60
CA ARG A 193 -13.95 4.43 12.56
C ARG A 193 -14.16 2.94 12.84
N THR A 194 -13.21 2.09 12.44
CA THR A 194 -13.29 0.61 12.49
C THR A 194 -12.31 0.02 13.49
N PHE A 195 -11.86 0.79 14.48
CA PHE A 195 -10.93 0.29 15.50
C PHE A 195 -11.34 0.78 16.89
N GLN A 196 -12.63 0.66 17.18
CA GLN A 196 -13.18 1.12 18.45
C GLN A 196 -13.16 0.03 19.52
N ASN A 197 -13.50 -1.21 19.17
CA ASN A 197 -13.73 -2.31 20.11
C ASN A 197 -13.05 -3.62 19.68
N LEU A 198 -12.85 -4.53 20.64
CA LEU A 198 -12.24 -5.86 20.44
C LEU A 198 -13.03 -6.77 19.47
N SER A 199 -14.32 -6.48 19.28
CA SER A 199 -15.20 -7.21 18.35
C SER A 199 -15.10 -6.72 16.90
N ASP A 200 -14.28 -5.70 16.62
CA ASP A 200 -14.09 -5.24 15.26
C ASP A 200 -13.30 -6.28 14.44
N ILE A 201 -13.75 -6.52 13.21
CA ILE A 201 -13.10 -7.46 12.29
C ILE A 201 -11.63 -7.09 12.08
N ALA A 202 -11.31 -5.80 11.99
CA ALA A 202 -9.94 -5.34 11.82
C ALA A 202 -9.07 -5.62 13.05
N TYR A 203 -9.65 -5.55 14.26
CA TYR A 203 -8.98 -5.96 15.50
C TYR A 203 -8.70 -7.47 15.49
N GLN A 204 -9.71 -8.27 15.18
CA GLN A 204 -9.63 -9.74 15.19
C GLN A 204 -8.63 -10.26 14.16
N VAL A 205 -8.72 -9.80 12.91
CA VAL A 205 -7.82 -10.23 11.83
C VAL A 205 -6.36 -9.89 12.16
N ASN A 206 -6.09 -8.68 12.64
CA ASN A 206 -4.73 -8.30 13.04
C ASN A 206 -4.22 -9.16 14.23
N SER A 207 -5.08 -9.43 15.21
CA SER A 207 -4.73 -10.28 16.37
C SER A 207 -4.40 -11.71 15.94
N GLU A 208 -5.24 -12.31 15.08
CA GLU A 208 -5.05 -13.66 14.59
C GLU A 208 -3.76 -13.80 13.77
N GLU A 209 -3.45 -12.84 12.90
CA GLU A 209 -2.24 -12.86 12.10
C GLU A 209 -0.98 -12.65 12.93
N MET A 210 -0.99 -11.72 13.90
CA MET A 210 0.13 -11.57 14.84
C MET A 210 0.36 -12.83 15.66
N LEU A 211 -0.71 -13.49 16.14
CA LEU A 211 -0.61 -14.73 16.90
C LEU A 211 0.03 -15.85 16.07
N LYS A 212 -0.33 -15.98 14.78
CA LYS A 212 0.28 -16.97 13.88
C LYS A 212 1.79 -16.74 13.76
N ILE A 213 2.23 -15.49 13.61
CA ILE A 213 3.65 -15.14 13.50
C ILE A 213 4.38 -15.36 14.83
N LEU A 214 3.83 -14.93 15.96
CA LEU A 214 4.45 -15.12 17.28
C LEU A 214 4.64 -16.60 17.62
N ARG A 215 3.59 -17.42 17.39
CA ARG A 215 3.67 -18.88 17.52
C ARG A 215 4.70 -19.49 16.58
N LEU A 216 4.71 -19.02 15.33
CA LEU A 216 5.70 -19.47 14.35
C LEU A 216 7.10 -19.27 14.90
N TYR A 217 7.41 -18.14 15.55
CA TYR A 217 8.73 -17.87 16.15
C TYR A 217 8.96 -18.49 17.53
N GLY A 218 7.97 -19.19 18.10
CA GLY A 218 8.11 -19.93 19.36
C GLY A 218 7.77 -19.12 20.62
N VAL A 219 7.07 -17.99 20.48
CA VAL A 219 6.50 -17.26 21.62
C VAL A 219 5.28 -18.04 22.11
N ASP A 220 5.18 -18.26 23.42
CA ASP A 220 4.06 -18.96 24.03
C ASP A 220 2.75 -18.16 23.88
N ASP A 221 1.62 -18.87 23.94
CA ASP A 221 0.31 -18.27 23.68
C ASP A 221 -0.06 -17.19 24.70
N GLU A 222 0.26 -17.39 25.98
CA GLU A 222 -0.07 -16.44 27.04
C GLU A 222 0.69 -15.12 26.85
N LYS A 223 2.01 -15.21 26.66
CA LYS A 223 2.86 -14.07 26.34
C LYS A 223 2.45 -13.42 25.02
N SER A 224 2.09 -14.20 24.00
CA SER A 224 1.64 -13.69 22.71
C SER A 224 0.38 -12.83 22.85
N GLN A 225 -0.60 -13.26 23.64
CA GLN A 225 -1.83 -12.49 23.86
C GLN A 225 -1.56 -11.16 24.57
N ILE A 226 -0.63 -11.14 25.52
CA ILE A 226 -0.19 -9.91 26.19
C ILE A 226 0.46 -8.96 25.19
N ILE A 227 1.44 -9.45 24.41
CA ILE A 227 2.14 -8.66 23.38
C ILE A 227 1.15 -8.07 22.37
N ILE A 228 0.25 -8.89 21.83
CA ILE A 228 -0.75 -8.45 20.85
C ILE A 228 -1.64 -7.35 21.42
N LYS A 229 -2.11 -7.55 22.66
CA LYS A 229 -2.95 -6.57 23.36
C LYS A 229 -2.20 -5.25 23.54
N ASP A 230 -0.94 -5.29 23.94
CA ASP A 230 -0.13 -4.10 24.17
C ASP A 230 0.13 -3.35 22.86
N ILE A 231 0.49 -4.05 21.77
CA ILE A 231 0.65 -3.47 20.43
C ILE A 231 -0.65 -2.79 19.96
N LEU A 232 -1.79 -3.46 20.10
CA LEU A 232 -3.07 -2.92 19.65
C LEU A 232 -3.54 -1.73 20.51
N GLN A 233 -3.26 -1.75 21.81
CA GLN A 233 -3.50 -0.60 22.68
C GLN A 233 -2.61 0.58 22.33
N PHE A 234 -1.33 0.31 22.05
CA PHE A 234 -0.38 1.31 21.59
C PHE A 234 -0.88 1.97 20.29
N ILE A 235 -1.22 1.18 19.27
CA ILE A 235 -1.76 1.69 18.01
C ILE A 235 -3.04 2.50 18.25
N LYS A 236 -3.95 2.04 19.13
CA LYS A 236 -5.16 2.80 19.48
C LYS A 236 -4.87 4.19 20.04
N ARG A 237 -3.81 4.33 20.84
CA ARG A 237 -3.38 5.63 21.41
C ARG A 237 -2.84 6.54 20.31
N ILE A 238 -1.92 6.02 19.47
CA ILE A 238 -1.34 6.79 18.35
C ILE A 238 -2.38 7.18 17.31
N MET A 239 -3.37 6.33 17.03
CA MET A 239 -4.40 6.66 16.05
C MET A 239 -5.26 7.87 16.44
N LYS A 240 -5.43 8.14 17.74
CA LYS A 240 -6.07 9.39 18.20
C LYS A 240 -5.24 10.62 17.83
N PHE A 241 -3.92 10.53 17.98
CA PHE A 241 -2.97 11.56 17.55
C PHE A 241 -2.99 11.75 16.03
N ASN A 242 -3.05 10.65 15.27
CA ASN A 242 -3.10 10.69 13.80
C ASN A 242 -4.34 11.42 13.24
N ILE A 243 -5.50 11.33 13.92
CA ILE A 243 -6.69 12.12 13.53
C ILE A 243 -6.40 13.61 13.71
N ALA A 244 -5.91 13.99 14.89
CA ALA A 244 -5.63 15.38 15.21
C ALA A 244 -4.61 15.97 14.23
N MET A 245 -3.56 15.23 13.86
CA MET A 245 -2.60 15.61 12.80
C MET A 245 -3.27 15.79 11.43
N SER A 246 -4.19 14.90 11.05
CA SER A 246 -4.87 14.99 9.75
C SER A 246 -5.87 16.14 9.65
N GLU A 247 -6.45 16.55 10.77
CA GLU A 247 -7.28 17.76 10.87
C GLU A 247 -6.40 19.03 10.82
N PHE A 248 -5.18 18.96 11.38
CA PHE A 248 -4.18 20.04 11.35
C PHE A 248 -3.38 20.17 10.05
N TYR A 249 -3.38 19.19 9.14
CA TYR A 249 -2.74 19.34 7.82
C TYR A 249 -3.36 20.48 6.97
N TYR A 250 -4.46 21.09 7.44
CA TYR A 250 -5.08 22.30 6.92
C TYR A 250 -4.81 23.57 7.75
N ALA A 251 -4.06 23.48 8.85
CA ALA A 251 -3.72 24.57 9.76
C ALA A 251 -2.18 24.67 9.88
N ASP A 252 -1.63 25.80 9.42
CA ASP A 252 -0.19 26.06 9.20
C ASP A 252 0.72 26.07 10.45
N ASN A 253 0.36 25.42 11.56
CA ASN A 253 1.04 25.63 12.84
C ASN A 253 1.23 24.34 13.65
N PHE A 254 2.35 23.65 13.41
CA PHE A 254 2.77 22.46 14.17
C PHE A 254 2.94 22.72 15.68
N GLN A 255 3.29 23.95 16.07
CA GLN A 255 3.46 24.33 17.48
C GLN A 255 2.12 24.43 18.22
N GLU A 256 1.09 24.94 17.57
CA GLU A 256 -0.27 25.08 18.13
C GLU A 256 -0.93 23.72 18.35
N PHE A 257 -0.59 22.74 17.50
CA PHE A 257 -0.99 21.33 17.65
C PHE A 257 -0.39 20.62 18.88
N ILE A 258 0.88 20.90 19.20
CA ILE A 258 1.54 20.39 20.43
C ILE A 258 0.82 20.95 21.66
N ASP A 259 0.44 22.23 21.62
CA ASP A 259 -0.20 22.91 22.74
C ASP A 259 -1.65 22.42 22.98
N ASP A 260 -2.41 22.08 21.93
CA ASP A 260 -3.84 21.71 22.02
C ASP A 260 -4.11 20.22 22.34
N THR A 261 -3.19 19.32 21.94
CA THR A 261 -3.40 17.87 22.12
C THR A 261 -3.07 17.34 23.52
N LYS A 262 -2.57 18.20 24.42
CA LYS A 262 -2.03 17.83 25.76
C LYS A 262 -0.94 16.75 25.71
N PHE A 263 -0.26 16.60 24.58
CA PHE A 263 1.02 15.91 24.55
C PHE A 263 2.08 16.98 24.72
N GLU A 264 2.64 17.11 25.92
CA GLU A 264 3.51 18.25 26.28
C GLU A 264 4.84 18.25 25.48
N SER A 265 5.17 17.16 24.78
CA SER A 265 6.30 17.05 23.85
C SER A 265 6.29 15.71 23.08
N LEU A 266 7.11 15.62 22.02
CA LEU A 266 7.48 14.34 21.39
C LEU A 266 8.03 13.32 22.43
N ASP A 267 8.54 13.79 23.59
CA ASP A 267 9.02 12.94 24.67
C ASP A 267 7.89 12.18 25.41
N GLU A 268 6.62 12.59 25.29
CA GLU A 268 5.52 11.75 25.78
C GLU A 268 5.15 10.63 24.80
N VAL A 269 5.40 10.83 23.50
CA VAL A 269 5.36 9.72 22.53
C VAL A 269 6.51 8.75 22.83
N THR A 270 7.69 9.23 23.22
CA THR A 270 8.81 8.37 23.63
C THR A 270 8.62 7.68 24.98
N LYS A 271 7.91 8.27 25.95
CA LYS A 271 7.53 7.61 27.22
C LYS A 271 6.49 6.49 27.09
N VAL A 272 5.83 6.39 25.94
CA VAL A 272 4.91 5.29 25.60
C VAL A 272 5.66 4.12 24.95
N PHE A 273 6.90 4.33 24.47
CA PHE A 273 7.85 3.30 24.07
C PHE A 273 8.74 2.86 25.24
#